data_AF-A0A2T2V2A9-F1
#
_entry.id   AF-A0A2T2V2A9-F1
#
_cell.length_a   1.000
_cell.length_b   1.000
_cell.length_c   1.000
_cell.angle_alpha   90.00
_cell.angle_beta   90.00
_cell.angle_gamma   90.00
#
_symmetry.space_group_name_H-M   'P 1'
#
loop_
_entity.id
_entity.type
_entity.pdbx_description
1 polymer ?
#
loop_
_entity_poly.entity_id
_entity_poly.type
_entity_poly.pdbx_seq_one_letter_code
_entity_poly.pdbx_strand_id
1 'polypeptide(L)'
;MRLFALLTAAIFLSVSGPASARGQPQGATSDSAQVVEATEAFRAALECGDSTAVAGMLLPEARVLESGGVETRREYLAHHFRTDHAFLSALSRRMQSRDVRIDGNAAWVSTTSRMQGTYDGRAMDLSSAELLVLRRRAGEWGIAAVHWSSRSRE
;
A
#
# COMPACT_ATOMS: atom_id res chain seq x y z
N MET A 1 -37.08 8.83 -64.63
CA MET A 1 -36.18 9.38 -65.65
C MET A 1 -34.90 9.83 -64.96
N ARG A 2 -33.80 9.11 -65.24
CA ARG A 2 -32.38 9.48 -65.15
C ARG A 2 -31.93 10.46 -64.03
N LEU A 3 -31.04 10.01 -63.14
CA LEU A 3 -29.62 10.40 -63.22
C LEU A 3 -28.74 9.49 -62.35
N PHE A 4 -27.69 8.96 -62.99
CA PHE A 4 -26.55 8.27 -62.37
C PHE A 4 -25.68 9.29 -61.63
N ALA A 5 -25.21 8.94 -60.43
CA ALA A 5 -24.03 9.56 -59.82
C ALA A 5 -23.03 8.45 -59.49
N LEU A 6 -21.90 8.45 -60.20
CA LEU A 6 -20.73 7.64 -59.88
C LEU A 6 -20.20 8.06 -58.50
N LEU A 7 -19.96 7.09 -57.62
CA LEU A 7 -19.12 7.29 -56.44
C LEU A 7 -17.86 6.43 -56.61
N THR A 8 -16.73 7.11 -56.70
CA THR A 8 -15.38 6.55 -56.73
C THR A 8 -15.07 5.82 -55.42
N ALA A 9 -14.74 4.54 -55.51
CA ALA A 9 -14.22 3.78 -54.38
C ALA A 9 -12.75 4.17 -54.13
N ALA A 10 -12.48 4.87 -53.02
CA ALA A 10 -11.13 5.08 -52.52
C ALA A 10 -10.69 3.83 -51.75
N ILE A 11 -9.73 3.08 -52.30
CA ILE A 11 -9.08 1.96 -51.62
C ILE A 11 -8.11 2.56 -50.59
N PHE A 12 -8.46 2.51 -49.31
CA PHE A 12 -7.51 2.78 -48.23
C PHE A 12 -6.65 1.53 -48.02
N LEU A 13 -5.38 1.61 -48.45
CA LEU A 13 -4.35 0.64 -48.07
C LEU A 13 -3.97 0.90 -46.60
N SER A 14 -4.54 0.13 -45.68
CA SER A 14 -4.12 0.15 -44.27
C SER A 14 -2.76 -0.55 -44.16
N VAL A 15 -1.69 0.24 -44.02
CA VAL A 15 -0.38 -0.28 -43.60
C VAL A 15 -0.47 -0.60 -42.10
N SER A 16 -0.61 -1.89 -41.78
CA SER A 16 -0.45 -2.37 -40.40
C SER A 16 1.02 -2.26 -40.00
N GLY A 17 1.39 -1.15 -39.36
CA GLY A 17 2.66 -1.05 -38.64
C GLY A 17 2.64 -1.94 -37.39
N PRO A 18 3.79 -2.50 -36.96
CA PRO A 18 3.83 -3.27 -35.74
C PRO A 18 3.44 -2.35 -34.58
N ALA A 19 2.40 -2.74 -33.84
CA ALA A 19 2.07 -2.09 -32.58
C ALA A 19 3.27 -2.27 -31.64
N SER A 20 4.00 -1.19 -31.38
CA SER A 20 5.00 -1.18 -30.31
C SER A 20 4.26 -1.42 -29.00
N ALA A 21 4.39 -2.63 -28.46
CA ALA A 21 4.09 -2.90 -27.07
C ALA A 21 4.93 -1.92 -26.24
N ARG A 22 4.30 -0.92 -25.65
CA ARG A 22 4.92 -0.06 -24.64
C ARG A 22 5.26 -0.98 -23.47
N GLY A 23 6.50 -1.47 -23.42
CA GLY A 23 7.03 -2.16 -22.25
C GLY A 23 6.85 -1.23 -21.05
N GLN A 24 6.16 -1.70 -20.01
CA GLN A 24 6.22 -1.00 -18.74
C GLN A 24 7.70 -0.90 -18.35
N PRO A 25 8.19 0.27 -17.89
CA PRO A 25 9.58 0.40 -17.53
C PRO A 25 9.88 -0.61 -16.42
N GLN A 26 10.83 -1.51 -16.67
CA GLN A 26 11.28 -2.56 -15.74
C GLN A 26 11.62 -2.03 -14.32
N GLY A 27 11.94 -0.73 -14.21
CA GLY A 27 12.11 -0.03 -12.94
C GLY A 27 10.82 0.13 -12.13
N ALA A 28 9.67 0.43 -12.75
CA ALA A 28 8.42 0.63 -12.02
C ALA A 28 7.88 -0.67 -11.41
N THR A 29 8.08 -1.80 -12.09
CA THR A 29 7.71 -3.13 -11.58
C THR A 29 8.62 -3.58 -10.43
N SER A 30 9.93 -3.29 -10.51
CA SER A 30 10.89 -3.56 -9.44
C SER A 30 10.60 -2.71 -8.19
N ASP A 31 10.28 -1.44 -8.40
CA ASP A 31 9.98 -0.51 -7.31
C ASP A 31 8.69 -0.89 -6.58
N SER A 32 7.66 -1.29 -7.33
CA SER A 32 6.40 -1.79 -6.75
C SER A 32 6.64 -3.05 -5.92
N ALA A 33 7.48 -3.97 -6.37
CA ALA A 33 7.84 -5.16 -5.61
C ALA A 33 8.59 -4.80 -4.31
N GLN A 34 9.56 -3.89 -4.35
CA GLN A 34 10.30 -3.43 -3.16
C GLN A 34 9.39 -2.73 -2.14
N VAL A 35 8.46 -1.89 -2.61
CA VAL A 35 7.49 -1.20 -1.74
C VAL A 35 6.55 -2.20 -1.07
N VAL A 36 6.09 -3.20 -1.81
CA VAL A 36 5.29 -4.31 -1.27
C VAL A 36 6.09 -5.08 -0.23
N GLU A 37 7.34 -5.44 -0.52
CA GLU A 37 8.21 -6.17 0.40
C GLU A 37 8.44 -5.38 1.69
N ALA A 38 8.75 -4.09 1.61
CA ALA A 38 8.91 -3.23 2.77
C ALA A 38 7.62 -3.13 3.61
N THR A 39 6.46 -3.11 2.96
CA THR A 39 5.14 -3.10 3.62
C THR A 39 4.92 -4.40 4.39
N GLU A 40 5.13 -5.56 3.76
CA GLU A 40 4.95 -6.86 4.40
C GLU A 40 5.96 -7.08 5.53
N ALA A 41 7.21 -6.66 5.35
CA ALA A 41 8.24 -6.75 6.37
C ALA A 41 7.88 -5.93 7.62
N PHE A 42 7.37 -4.71 7.43
CA PHE A 42 6.91 -3.87 8.54
C PHE A 42 5.73 -4.49 9.28
N ARG A 43 4.74 -5.01 8.54
CA ARG A 43 3.60 -5.74 9.10
C ARG A 43 4.02 -6.96 9.91
N ALA A 44 4.93 -7.78 9.37
CA ALA A 44 5.46 -8.94 10.06
C ALA A 44 6.24 -8.55 11.33
N ALA A 45 7.03 -7.47 11.29
CA ALA A 45 7.76 -6.99 12.46
C ALA A 45 6.82 -6.51 13.58
N LEU A 46 5.71 -5.82 13.23
CA LEU A 46 4.67 -5.46 14.19
C LEU A 46 4.00 -6.70 14.82
N GLU A 47 3.62 -7.67 13.99
CA GLU A 47 2.97 -8.90 14.44
C GLU A 47 3.88 -9.77 15.33
N CYS A 48 5.19 -9.81 15.03
CA CYS A 48 6.19 -10.54 15.82
C CYS A 48 6.70 -9.77 17.04
N GLY A 49 6.39 -8.47 17.18
CA GLY A 49 6.86 -7.65 18.29
C GLY A 49 8.33 -7.26 18.19
N ASP A 50 8.90 -7.27 16.98
CA ASP A 50 10.29 -6.88 16.72
C ASP A 50 10.43 -5.35 16.64
N SER A 51 10.54 -4.73 17.82
CA SER A 51 10.74 -3.28 17.93
C SER A 51 12.02 -2.78 17.24
N THR A 52 13.05 -3.62 17.12
CA THR A 52 14.32 -3.25 16.48
C THR A 52 14.14 -3.16 14.97
N ALA A 53 13.48 -4.17 14.37
CA ALA A 53 13.15 -4.16 12.95
C ALA A 53 12.21 -2.98 12.62
N VAL A 54 11.15 -2.78 13.41
CA VAL A 54 10.25 -1.63 13.23
C VAL A 54 11.01 -0.30 13.33
N ALA A 55 11.90 -0.16 14.31
CA ALA A 55 12.72 1.04 14.43
C ALA A 55 13.61 1.27 13.20
N GLY A 56 14.14 0.22 12.57
CA GLY A 56 14.96 0.31 11.36
C GLY A 56 14.16 0.70 10.10
N MET A 57 12.87 0.33 10.04
CA MET A 57 12.00 0.58 8.89
C MET A 57 11.34 1.97 8.92
N LEU A 58 11.10 2.52 10.12
CA LEU A 58 10.56 3.86 10.29
C LEU A 58 11.65 4.92 10.09
N LEU A 59 11.43 5.85 9.16
CA LEU A 59 12.34 6.99 8.96
C LEU A 59 12.39 7.89 10.22
N PRO A 60 13.49 8.63 10.46
CA PRO A 60 13.63 9.49 11.64
C PRO A 60 12.47 10.45 11.89
N GLU A 61 11.89 10.99 10.82
CA GLU A 61 10.76 11.92 10.83
C GLU A 61 9.38 11.24 10.68
N ALA A 62 9.31 9.91 10.81
CA ALA A 62 8.07 9.18 10.63
C ALA A 62 6.98 9.64 11.60
N ARG A 63 5.74 9.69 11.09
CA ARG A 63 4.54 10.01 11.87
C ARG A 63 3.57 8.83 11.86
N VAL A 64 3.02 8.50 13.02
CA VAL A 64 1.98 7.48 13.16
C VAL A 64 0.69 8.17 13.55
N LEU A 65 -0.35 7.97 12.75
CA LEU A 65 -1.67 8.57 12.94
C LEU A 65 -2.68 7.46 13.22
N GLU A 66 -3.41 7.61 14.31
CA GLU A 66 -4.50 6.70 14.66
C GLU A 66 -5.49 7.40 15.59
N SER A 67 -6.78 7.11 15.45
CA SER A 67 -7.85 7.60 16.34
C SER A 67 -7.87 9.13 16.52
N GLY A 68 -7.44 9.88 15.50
CA GLY A 68 -7.34 11.34 15.53
C GLY A 68 -6.08 11.90 16.23
N GLY A 69 -5.24 11.03 16.80
CA GLY A 69 -3.94 11.38 17.36
C GLY A 69 -2.81 11.33 16.34
N VAL A 70 -1.65 11.87 16.72
CA VAL A 70 -0.42 11.74 15.95
C VAL A 70 0.79 11.64 16.86
N GLU A 71 1.66 10.69 16.56
CA GLU A 71 2.91 10.44 17.27
C GLU A 71 4.12 10.62 16.36
N THR A 72 5.26 10.92 16.96
CA THR A 72 6.58 10.80 16.33
C THR A 72 7.08 9.35 16.41
N ARG A 73 8.04 8.97 15.57
CA ARG A 73 8.75 7.67 15.65
C ARG A 73 9.18 7.32 17.08
N ARG A 74 9.73 8.29 17.82
CA ARG A 74 10.22 8.08 19.19
C ARG A 74 9.08 7.76 20.16
N GLU A 75 7.99 8.51 20.11
CA GLU A 75 6.82 8.30 20.97
C GLU A 75 6.17 6.95 20.70
N TYR A 76 5.96 6.65 19.42
CA TYR A 76 5.41 5.38 18.96
C TYR A 76 6.20 4.17 19.49
N LEU A 77 7.53 4.16 19.27
CA LEU A 77 8.40 3.07 19.70
C LEU A 77 8.50 2.93 21.23
N ALA A 78 8.44 4.04 21.97
CA ALA A 78 8.55 4.02 23.42
C ALA A 78 7.29 3.50 24.11
N HIS A 79 6.11 3.70 23.50
CA HIS A 79 4.82 3.46 24.14
C HIS A 79 3.88 2.62 23.28
N HIS A 80 3.41 3.17 22.16
CA HIS A 80 2.27 2.63 21.42
C HIS A 80 2.56 1.29 20.74
N PHE A 81 3.78 1.08 20.24
CA PHE A 81 4.21 -0.15 19.57
C PHE A 81 3.86 -1.44 20.35
N ARG A 82 4.00 -1.43 21.68
CA ARG A 82 3.70 -2.63 22.49
C ARG A 82 2.21 -2.98 22.46
N THR A 83 1.35 -1.97 22.48
CA THR A 83 -0.11 -2.16 22.40
C THR A 83 -0.48 -2.68 21.02
N ASP A 84 0.09 -2.12 19.96
CA ASP A 84 -0.13 -2.59 18.59
C ASP A 84 0.28 -4.03 18.42
N HIS A 85 1.47 -4.41 18.88
CA HIS A 85 1.92 -5.79 18.80
C HIS A 85 0.95 -6.73 19.54
N ALA A 86 0.54 -6.39 20.76
CA ALA A 86 -0.40 -7.21 21.53
C ALA A 86 -1.76 -7.33 20.82
N PHE A 87 -2.24 -6.25 20.21
CA PHE A 87 -3.49 -6.24 19.46
C PHE A 87 -3.40 -7.05 18.15
N LEU A 88 -2.36 -6.80 17.35
CA LEU A 88 -2.17 -7.44 16.05
C LEU A 88 -1.89 -8.94 16.19
N SER A 89 -1.12 -9.36 17.20
CA SER A 89 -0.82 -10.79 17.44
C SER A 89 -2.03 -11.59 17.92
N ALA A 90 -3.03 -10.94 18.51
CA ALA A 90 -4.26 -11.58 18.98
C ALA A 90 -5.32 -11.77 17.88
N LEU A 91 -5.17 -11.12 16.73
CA LEU A 91 -6.17 -11.10 15.68
C LEU A 91 -5.65 -11.74 14.40
N SER A 92 -6.47 -12.59 13.79
CA SER A 92 -6.26 -13.03 12.40
C SER A 92 -6.59 -11.88 11.43
N ARG A 93 -5.73 -11.66 10.44
CA ARG A 93 -5.91 -10.63 9.42
C ARG A 93 -6.12 -11.26 8.05
N ARG A 94 -7.17 -10.85 7.35
CA ARG A 94 -7.42 -11.19 5.94
C ARG A 94 -7.44 -9.91 5.11
N MET A 95 -6.41 -9.72 4.29
CA MET A 95 -6.35 -8.61 3.35
C MET A 95 -7.50 -8.70 2.34
N GLN A 96 -8.20 -7.59 2.13
CA GLN A 96 -9.31 -7.49 1.18
C GLN A 96 -8.86 -6.80 -0.12
N SER A 97 -8.08 -5.73 0.02
CA SER A 97 -7.48 -5.03 -1.12
C SER A 97 -6.15 -4.41 -0.73
N ARG A 98 -5.27 -4.24 -1.73
CA ARG A 98 -4.07 -3.42 -1.64
C ARG A 98 -3.88 -2.68 -2.95
N ASP A 99 -3.62 -1.38 -2.85
CA ASP A 99 -3.20 -0.54 -3.96
C ASP A 99 -1.82 0.05 -3.65
N VAL A 100 -0.95 0.09 -4.67
CA VAL A 100 0.40 0.63 -4.57
C VAL A 100 0.55 1.70 -5.64
N ARG A 101 0.92 2.91 -5.20
CA ARG A 101 1.19 4.00 -6.11
C ARG A 101 2.56 4.59 -5.83
N ILE A 102 3.33 4.78 -6.89
CA ILE A 102 4.70 5.29 -6.84
C ILE A 102 4.76 6.56 -7.67
N ASP A 103 5.42 7.58 -7.11
CA ASP A 103 5.72 8.85 -7.76
C ASP A 103 7.16 9.26 -7.41
N GLY A 104 8.09 8.96 -8.32
CA GLY A 104 9.52 9.17 -8.13
C GLY A 104 10.04 8.46 -6.87
N ASN A 105 10.47 9.25 -5.89
CA ASN A 105 11.02 8.76 -4.62
C ASN A 105 9.96 8.61 -3.52
N ALA A 106 8.68 8.81 -3.81
CA ALA A 106 7.58 8.62 -2.88
C ALA A 106 6.70 7.44 -3.32
N ALA A 107 6.14 6.74 -2.34
CA ALA A 107 5.13 5.72 -2.58
C ALA A 107 4.06 5.76 -1.49
N TRP A 108 2.84 5.37 -1.84
CA TRP A 108 1.75 5.15 -0.89
C TRP A 108 1.14 3.78 -1.12
N VAL A 109 0.94 3.04 -0.04
CA VAL A 109 0.30 1.73 -0.04
C VAL A 109 -0.98 1.83 0.76
N SER A 110 -2.11 1.65 0.09
CA SER A 110 -3.43 1.63 0.73
C SER A 110 -3.87 0.18 0.87
N THR A 111 -4.09 -0.27 2.10
CA THR A 111 -4.53 -1.64 2.37
C THR A 111 -5.83 -1.63 3.17
N THR A 112 -6.79 -2.46 2.77
CA THR A 112 -7.95 -2.76 3.61
C THR A 112 -7.96 -4.23 3.99
N SER A 113 -8.37 -4.52 5.23
CA SER A 113 -8.36 -5.87 5.78
C SER A 113 -9.58 -6.12 6.66
N ARG A 114 -10.00 -7.37 6.75
CA ARG A 114 -10.83 -7.84 7.87
C ARG A 114 -9.92 -8.38 8.95
N MET A 115 -10.19 -8.02 10.20
CA MET A 115 -9.48 -8.55 11.37
C MET A 115 -10.46 -9.22 12.31
N GLN A 116 -10.15 -10.45 12.74
CA GLN A 116 -11.03 -11.25 13.58
C GLN A 116 -10.25 -11.99 14.65
N GLY A 117 -10.78 -12.04 15.88
CA GLY A 117 -10.15 -12.75 16.98
C GLY A 117 -10.76 -12.36 18.32
N THR A 118 -10.02 -12.58 19.40
CA THR A 118 -10.40 -12.14 20.74
C THR A 118 -9.27 -11.30 21.31
N TYR A 119 -9.59 -10.10 21.78
CA TYR A 119 -8.64 -9.21 22.42
C TYR A 119 -9.27 -8.65 23.69
N ASP A 120 -8.53 -8.69 24.80
CA ASP A 120 -9.02 -8.24 26.11
C ASP A 120 -10.40 -8.85 26.49
N GLY A 121 -10.54 -10.17 26.25
CA GLY A 121 -11.77 -10.92 26.54
C GLY A 121 -12.97 -10.61 25.64
N ARG A 122 -12.81 -9.76 24.61
CA ARG A 122 -13.89 -9.38 23.69
C ARG A 122 -13.66 -9.97 22.30
N ALA A 123 -14.72 -10.55 21.73
CA ALA A 123 -14.71 -10.97 20.34
C ALA A 123 -14.67 -9.73 19.43
N MET A 124 -13.77 -9.75 18.46
CA MET A 124 -13.56 -8.65 17.51
C MET A 124 -13.88 -9.12 16.09
N ASP A 125 -14.61 -8.29 15.34
CA ASP A 125 -14.76 -8.39 13.89
C ASP A 125 -14.69 -6.98 13.29
N LEU A 126 -13.55 -6.66 12.69
CA LEU A 126 -13.19 -5.29 12.31
C LEU A 126 -12.95 -5.19 10.81
N SER A 127 -13.36 -4.07 10.23
CA SER A 127 -12.79 -3.57 8.98
C SER A 127 -11.68 -2.60 9.34
N SER A 128 -10.47 -2.87 8.88
CA SER A 128 -9.27 -2.06 9.08
C SER A 128 -8.83 -1.43 7.76
N ALA A 129 -8.38 -0.19 7.81
CA ALA A 129 -7.72 0.52 6.73
C ALA A 129 -6.35 1.01 7.18
N GLU A 130 -5.36 0.84 6.31
CA GLU A 130 -3.98 1.23 6.50
C GLU A 130 -3.51 2.05 5.29
N LEU A 131 -2.88 3.19 5.55
CA LEU A 131 -2.09 3.92 4.57
C LEU A 131 -0.65 3.99 5.05
N LEU A 132 0.26 3.38 4.30
CA LEU A 132 1.69 3.60 4.48
C LEU A 132 2.19 4.57 3.44
N VAL A 133 2.95 5.57 3.88
CA VAL A 133 3.73 6.45 3.01
C VAL A 133 5.18 6.06 3.13
N LEU A 134 5.82 5.72 2.02
CA LEU A 134 7.23 5.37 1.95
C LEU A 134 7.99 6.44 1.18
N ARG A 135 9.24 6.69 1.57
CA ARG A 135 10.17 7.50 0.79
C ARG A 135 11.48 6.75 0.57
N ARG A 136 11.97 6.80 -0.66
CA ARG A 136 13.27 6.26 -1.02
C ARG A 136 14.39 7.22 -0.58
N ARG A 137 15.38 6.71 0.17
CA ARG A 137 16.60 7.42 0.56
C ARG A 137 17.80 6.52 0.29
N ALA A 138 18.80 7.04 -0.43
CA ALA A 138 20.01 6.28 -0.79
C ALA A 138 19.72 4.91 -1.46
N GLY A 139 18.62 4.81 -2.21
CA GLY A 139 18.21 3.57 -2.89
C GLY A 139 17.22 2.70 -2.11
N GLU A 140 17.04 2.93 -0.81
CA GLU A 140 16.22 2.10 0.08
C GLU A 140 14.90 2.77 0.44
N TRP A 141 13.82 2.00 0.54
CA TRP A 141 12.52 2.50 0.98
C TRP A 141 12.41 2.47 2.50
N GLY A 142 12.03 3.61 3.10
CA GLY A 142 11.66 3.68 4.51
C GLY A 142 10.28 4.30 4.69
N ILE A 143 9.60 3.94 5.78
CA ILE A 143 8.25 4.41 6.08
C ILE A 143 8.32 5.81 6.70
N ALA A 144 7.72 6.78 6.01
CA ALA A 144 7.65 8.18 6.41
C ALA A 144 6.34 8.53 7.13
N ALA A 145 5.25 7.81 6.86
CA ALA A 145 4.03 7.96 7.63
C ALA A 145 3.21 6.67 7.65
N VAL A 146 2.46 6.49 8.72
CA VAL A 146 1.48 5.44 8.92
C VAL A 146 0.17 6.11 9.31
N HIS A 147 -0.92 5.70 8.68
CA HIS A 147 -2.26 6.00 9.16
C HIS A 147 -3.05 4.72 9.31
N TRP A 148 -3.62 4.51 10.50
CA TRP A 148 -4.52 3.40 10.78
C TRP A 148 -5.90 3.90 11.21
N SER A 149 -6.92 3.20 10.71
CA SER A 149 -8.29 3.33 11.18
C SER A 149 -8.97 1.98 11.16
N SER A 150 -9.96 1.81 12.01
CA SER A 150 -10.80 0.62 12.01
C SER A 150 -12.23 0.92 12.46
N ARG A 151 -13.14 0.03 12.13
CA ARG A 151 -14.53 0.03 12.62
C ARG A 151 -15.02 -1.39 12.81
N SER A 152 -15.95 -1.58 13.74
CA SER A 152 -16.68 -2.85 13.86
C SER A 152 -17.48 -3.13 12.59
N ARG A 153 -17.60 -4.42 12.28
CA ARG A 153 -18.55 -4.93 11.29
C ARG A 153 -19.81 -5.33 12.05
N GLU A 154 -20.92 -4.69 11.73
CA GLU A 154 -22.25 -5.05 12.24
C GLU A 154 -22.70 -6.43 11.72
#